data_AF-A0A2G9NKM1-F1
#
_entry.id   AF-A0A2G9NKM1-F1
#
_cell.length_a   1.000
_cell.length_b   1.000
_cell.length_c   1.000
_cell.angle_alpha   90.00
_cell.angle_beta   90.00
_cell.angle_gamma   90.00
#
_symmetry.space_group_name_H-M   'P 1'
#
loop_
_entity.id
_entity.type
_entity.pdbx_description
1 polymer ?
#
loop_
_entity_poly.entity_id
_entity_poly.type
_entity_poly.pdbx_seq_one_letter_code
_entity_poly.pdbx_strand_id
1 'polypeptide(L)'
;MITTKCRLYPNKQQTEKLDFALDICRQAYNIMLGELKDQAVIDRNMIQAILPDLKICESRFREVYSKTLQYECYKLFSNLSALSALKKQGRKVGQLKFQGKKFFTTMTYNQSGFELEHT
;
A
#
# COMPACT_ATOMS: atom_id res chain seq x y z
N MET A 1 -19.16 13.45 0.57
CA MET A 1 -19.18 11.97 0.50
C MET A 1 -19.31 11.45 1.91
N ILE A 2 -20.38 10.71 2.24
CA ILE A 2 -20.57 10.16 3.58
C ILE A 2 -19.82 8.83 3.64
N THR A 3 -18.74 8.76 4.41
CA THR A 3 -18.00 7.51 4.64
C THR A 3 -18.66 6.78 5.81
N THR A 4 -19.32 5.65 5.54
CA THR A 4 -19.87 4.78 6.57
C THR A 4 -18.80 3.80 7.06
N LYS A 5 -18.70 3.63 8.38
CA LYS A 5 -17.82 2.62 8.98
C LYS A 5 -18.59 1.31 9.11
N CYS A 6 -18.26 0.32 8.28
CA CYS A 6 -18.84 -1.02 8.38
C CYS A 6 -17.85 -1.98 9.04
N ARG A 7 -18.30 -2.70 10.08
CA ARG A 7 -17.52 -3.78 10.68
C ARG A 7 -17.75 -5.07 9.89
N LEU A 8 -16.66 -5.70 9.48
CA LEU A 8 -16.69 -7.00 8.81
C LEU A 8 -16.58 -8.12 9.86
N TYR A 9 -17.28 -9.22 9.62
CA TYR A 9 -17.19 -10.45 10.39
C TYR A 9 -16.79 -11.60 9.45
N PRO A 10 -15.52 -11.62 8.99
CA PRO A 10 -15.06 -12.63 8.04
C PRO A 10 -15.04 -14.02 8.67
N ASN A 11 -15.39 -15.03 7.87
CA ASN A 11 -15.13 -16.42 8.23
C ASN A 11 -13.63 -16.75 8.12
N LYS A 12 -13.22 -17.95 8.55
CA LYS A 12 -11.81 -18.35 8.59
C LYS A 12 -11.09 -18.18 7.23
N GLN A 13 -11.71 -18.64 6.14
CA GLN A 13 -11.12 -18.55 4.80
C GLN A 13 -11.00 -17.09 4.32
N GLN A 14 -12.00 -16.25 4.63
CA GLN A 14 -11.95 -14.83 4.33
C GLN A 14 -10.84 -14.12 5.11
N THR A 15 -10.67 -14.45 6.39
CA THR A 15 -9.58 -13.93 7.23
C THR A 15 -8.21 -14.29 6.66
N GLU A 16 -8.01 -15.56 6.29
CA GLU A 16 -6.75 -16.01 5.67
C GLU A 16 -6.43 -15.25 4.37
N LYS A 17 -7.44 -15.00 3.53
CA LYS A 17 -7.27 -14.19 2.31
C LYS A 17 -6.94 -12.73 2.61
N LEU A 18 -7.58 -12.13 3.62
CA LEU A 18 -7.31 -10.75 4.03
C LEU A 18 -5.90 -10.61 4.63
N ASP A 19 -5.49 -11.55 5.47
CA ASP A 19 -4.15 -11.58 6.07
C ASP A 19 -3.08 -11.76 5.00
N PHE A 20 -3.33 -12.64 4.02
CA PHE A 20 -2.46 -12.81 2.86
C PHE A 20 -2.33 -11.51 2.06
N ALA A 21 -3.45 -10.88 1.70
CA ALA A 21 -3.43 -9.63 0.93
C ALA A 21 -2.71 -8.50 1.68
N LEU A 22 -2.91 -8.42 2.98
CA LEU A 22 -2.27 -7.45 3.87
C LEU A 22 -0.76 -7.69 3.94
N ASP A 23 -0.31 -8.95 4.04
CA ASP A 23 1.12 -9.28 4.02
C ASP A 23 1.76 -8.97 2.66
N ILE A 24 1.08 -9.22 1.54
CA ILE A 24 1.55 -8.82 0.21
C ILE A 24 1.68 -7.30 0.10
N CYS A 25 0.69 -6.53 0.59
CA CYS A 25 0.76 -5.06 0.61
C CYS A 25 1.93 -4.57 1.47
N ARG A 26 2.15 -5.18 2.63
CA ARG A 26 3.28 -4.90 3.52
C ARG A 26 4.62 -5.15 2.82
N GLN A 27 4.74 -6.26 2.11
CA GLN A 27 5.95 -6.60 1.38
C GLN A 27 6.21 -5.62 0.23
N ALA A 28 5.18 -5.29 -0.56
CA ALA A 28 5.28 -4.27 -1.61
C ALA A 28 5.74 -2.92 -1.03
N TYR A 29 5.11 -2.47 0.06
CA TYR A 29 5.50 -1.23 0.75
C TYR A 29 6.96 -1.25 1.17
N ASN A 30 7.42 -2.35 1.79
CA ASN A 30 8.79 -2.46 2.27
C ASN A 30 9.80 -2.49 1.12
N ILE A 31 9.52 -3.20 0.03
CA ILE A 31 10.38 -3.22 -1.16
C ILE A 31 10.49 -1.81 -1.74
N MET A 32 9.37 -1.14 -2.00
CA MET A 32 9.37 0.23 -2.51
C MET A 32 10.07 1.22 -1.56
N LEU A 33 9.93 1.05 -0.24
CA LEU A 33 10.65 1.88 0.75
C LEU A 33 12.15 1.59 0.74
N GLY A 34 12.58 0.36 0.49
CA GLY A 34 13.98 -0.01 0.31
C GLY A 34 14.58 0.72 -0.89
N GLU A 35 13.97 0.53 -2.06
CA GLU A 35 14.39 1.18 -3.31
C GLU A 35 14.41 2.72 -3.19
N LEU A 36 13.41 3.30 -2.52
CA LEU A 36 13.36 4.73 -2.26
C LEU A 36 14.54 5.23 -1.41
N LYS A 37 15.05 4.41 -0.48
CA LYS A 37 16.20 4.79 0.36
C LYS A 37 17.52 4.75 -0.38
N ASP A 38 17.63 3.89 -1.40
CA ASP A 38 18.83 3.72 -2.20
C ASP A 38 18.91 4.75 -3.34
N GLN A 39 17.80 5.42 -3.66
CA GLN A 39 17.75 6.50 -4.65
C GLN A 39 18.33 7.82 -4.11
N ALA A 40 19.24 8.42 -4.89
CA ALA A 40 19.75 9.77 -4.63
C ALA A 40 18.72 10.87 -4.93
N VAL A 41 17.88 10.66 -5.94
CA VAL A 41 16.79 11.56 -6.34
C VAL A 41 15.48 10.80 -6.25
N ILE A 42 14.51 11.39 -5.54
CA ILE A 42 13.21 10.79 -5.32
C ILE A 42 12.40 10.84 -6.62
N ASP A 43 12.16 9.68 -7.24
CA ASP A 43 11.25 9.53 -8.39
C ASP A 43 10.10 8.56 -8.08
N ARG A 44 8.88 9.10 -7.98
CA ARG A 44 7.67 8.32 -7.72
C ARG A 44 7.35 7.33 -8.84
N ASN A 45 7.54 7.72 -10.10
CA ASN A 45 7.16 6.89 -11.23
C ASN A 45 8.07 5.67 -11.32
N MET A 46 9.37 5.87 -11.09
CA MET A 46 10.34 4.78 -11.01
C MET A 46 10.00 3.80 -9.89
N ILE A 47 9.67 4.30 -8.69
CA ILE A 47 9.26 3.43 -7.57
C ILE A 47 7.96 2.68 -7.89
N GLN A 48 7.00 3.31 -8.55
CA GLN A 48 5.75 2.64 -8.93
C GLN A 48 5.96 1.58 -10.03
N ALA A 49 6.93 1.77 -10.92
CA ALA A 49 7.25 0.85 -12.00
C ALA A 49 7.80 -0.50 -11.51
N ILE A 50 8.25 -0.59 -10.25
CA ILE A 50 8.65 -1.86 -9.61
C ILE A 50 7.47 -2.83 -9.50
N LEU A 51 6.24 -2.34 -9.36
CA LEU A 51 5.06 -3.20 -9.12
C LEU A 51 4.77 -4.18 -10.26
N PRO A 52 4.77 -3.78 -11.55
CA PRO A 52 4.76 -4.72 -12.68
C PRO A 52 5.83 -5.81 -12.59
N ASP A 53 7.08 -5.44 -12.32
CA ASP A 53 8.19 -6.39 -12.27
C ASP A 53 8.04 -7.38 -11.11
N LEU A 54 7.60 -6.91 -9.94
CA LEU A 54 7.27 -7.78 -8.80
C LEU A 54 6.20 -8.82 -9.16
N LYS A 55 5.21 -8.44 -9.96
CA LYS A 55 4.19 -9.39 -10.44
C LYS A 55 4.75 -10.39 -11.44
N ILE A 56 5.79 -10.05 -12.20
CA ILE A 56 6.46 -10.97 -13.12
C ILE A 56 7.32 -11.96 -12.33
N CYS A 57 8.18 -11.45 -11.45
CA CYS A 57 9.13 -12.24 -10.67
C CYS A 57 8.46 -13.11 -9.61
N GLU A 58 7.40 -12.62 -8.97
CA GLU A 58 6.72 -13.30 -7.88
C GLU A 58 5.20 -13.34 -8.09
N SER A 59 4.70 -14.50 -8.53
CA SER A 59 3.28 -14.70 -8.88
C SER A 59 2.30 -14.36 -7.77
N ARG A 60 2.70 -14.47 -6.49
CA ARG A 60 1.87 -14.12 -5.33
C ARG A 60 1.38 -12.66 -5.31
N PHE A 61 2.09 -11.73 -5.97
CA PHE A 61 1.64 -10.35 -6.09
C PHE A 61 0.48 -10.17 -7.10
N ARG A 62 0.22 -11.18 -7.95
CA ARG A 62 -0.92 -11.16 -8.89
C ARG A 62 -2.25 -11.42 -8.20
N GLU A 63 -2.23 -12.16 -7.09
CA GLU A 63 -3.41 -12.48 -6.28
C GLU A 63 -4.03 -11.23 -5.61
N VAL A 64 -3.25 -10.16 -5.47
CA VAL A 64 -3.74 -8.88 -4.95
C VAL A 64 -4.07 -7.94 -6.11
N TYR A 65 -5.24 -7.31 -6.01
CA TYR A 65 -5.73 -6.34 -6.98
C TYR A 65 -4.68 -5.25 -7.22
N SER A 66 -4.37 -4.99 -8.51
CA SER A 66 -3.29 -4.09 -8.93
C SER A 66 -3.42 -2.70 -8.30
N LYS A 67 -4.64 -2.20 -8.14
CA LYS A 67 -4.87 -0.86 -7.61
C LYS A 67 -4.60 -0.76 -6.11
N THR A 68 -4.81 -1.84 -5.36
CA THR A 68 -4.42 -1.93 -3.95
C THR A 68 -2.91 -1.75 -3.80
N LEU A 69 -2.11 -2.44 -4.62
CA LEU A 69 -0.66 -2.31 -4.63
C LEU A 69 -0.19 -0.91 -5.06
N GLN A 70 -0.81 -0.33 -6.10
CA GLN A 70 -0.54 1.04 -6.50
C GLN A 70 -0.86 2.04 -5.39
N TYR A 71 -1.91 1.77 -4.59
CA TYR A 71 -2.27 2.61 -3.46
C TYR A 71 -1.24 2.51 -2.32
N GLU A 72 -0.53 1.39 -2.16
CA GLU A 72 0.60 1.29 -1.24
C GLU A 72 1.74 2.25 -1.61
N CYS A 73 2.03 2.37 -2.92
CA CYS A 73 2.97 3.38 -3.42
C CYS A 73 2.46 4.80 -3.11
N TYR A 74 1.18 5.08 -3.40
CA TYR A 74 0.58 6.37 -3.07
C TYR A 74 0.69 6.70 -1.58
N LYS A 75 0.37 5.75 -0.69
CA LYS A 75 0.49 5.92 0.77
C LYS A 75 1.92 6.21 1.21
N LEU A 76 2.91 5.51 0.63
CA LEU A 76 4.32 5.74 0.90
C LEU A 76 4.70 7.22 0.66
N PHE A 77 4.38 7.75 -0.52
CA PHE A 77 4.71 9.13 -0.85
C PHE A 77 3.84 10.16 -0.13
N SER A 78 2.57 9.86 0.13
CA SER A 78 1.70 10.73 0.93
C SER A 78 2.27 10.93 2.34
N ASN A 79 2.70 9.84 2.98
CA ASN A 79 3.35 9.89 4.29
C ASN A 79 4.67 10.68 4.26
N LEU A 80 5.48 10.49 3.20
CA LEU A 80 6.72 11.25 3.03
C LEU A 80 6.47 12.77 2.90
N SER A 81 5.48 13.15 2.09
CA SER A 81 5.06 14.55 1.94
C SER A 81 4.56 15.14 3.25
N ALA A 82 3.78 14.39 4.03
CA ALA A 82 3.30 14.81 5.35
C ALA A 82 4.46 15.05 6.33
N LEU A 83 5.45 14.14 6.37
CA LEU A 83 6.65 14.32 7.19
C LEU A 83 7.45 15.56 6.76
N SER A 84 7.60 15.78 5.46
CA SER A 84 8.27 16.97 4.91
C SER A 84 7.55 18.26 5.32
N ALA A 85 6.22 18.30 5.24
CA ALA A 85 5.42 19.45 5.67
C ALA A 85 5.58 19.74 7.17
N LEU A 86 5.52 18.70 8.02
CA LEU A 86 5.72 18.84 9.46
C LEU A 86 7.13 19.36 9.81
N LYS A 87 8.15 18.89 9.08
CA LYS A 87 9.53 19.37 9.24
C LYS A 87 9.66 20.86 8.89
N LYS A 88 9.02 21.30 7.80
CA LYS A 88 8.97 22.72 7.40
C LYS A 88 8.28 23.60 8.45
N GLN A 89 7.34 23.05 9.20
CA GLN A 89 6.68 23.73 10.34
C GLN A 89 7.52 23.71 11.63
N GLY A 90 8.79 23.29 11.58
CA GLY A 90 9.69 23.27 12.75
C GLY A 90 9.44 22.12 13.73
N ARG A 91 8.60 21.14 13.39
CA ARG A 91 8.35 19.98 14.26
C ARG A 91 9.46 18.95 14.14
N LYS A 92 9.79 18.28 15.26
CA LYS A 92 10.67 17.11 15.26
C LYS A 92 9.93 15.93 14.61
N VAL A 93 10.36 15.54 13.40
CA VAL A 93 9.77 14.42 12.66
C VAL A 93 10.71 13.21 12.67
N GLY A 94 10.12 12.02 12.63
CA GLY A 94 10.84 10.78 12.39
C GLY A 94 11.06 10.51 10.90
N GLN A 95 11.44 9.27 10.59
CA GLN A 95 11.60 8.77 9.24
C GLN A 95 10.69 7.56 8.98
N LEU A 96 10.44 7.27 7.71
CA LEU A 96 9.72 6.07 7.31
C LEU A 96 10.55 4.82 7.63
N LYS A 97 9.90 3.81 8.20
CA LYS A 97 10.51 2.56 8.65
C LYS A 97 9.86 1.36 7.96
N PHE A 98 10.65 0.31 7.80
CA PHE A 98 10.14 -0.99 7.39
C PHE A 98 9.05 -1.45 8.37
N GLN A 99 7.97 -1.99 7.81
CA GLN A 99 6.80 -2.43 8.57
C GLN A 99 6.88 -3.94 8.82
N GLY A 100 6.90 -4.31 10.09
CA GLY A 100 6.70 -5.70 10.52
C GLY A 100 5.23 -6.11 10.45
N LYS A 101 4.97 -7.42 10.50
CA LYS A 101 3.60 -7.97 10.40
C LYS A 101 2.61 -7.37 11.40
N LYS A 102 3.06 -7.06 12.63
CA LYS A 102 2.21 -6.48 13.68
C LYS A 102 1.91 -4.98 13.49
N PHE A 103 2.71 -4.28 12.67
CA PHE A 103 2.61 -2.82 12.50
C PHE A 103 1.86 -2.42 11.23
N PHE A 104 1.82 -3.31 10.24
CA PHE A 104 1.06 -3.10 9.01
C PHE A 104 -0.34 -3.67 9.19
N THR A 105 -1.33 -2.83 9.48
CA THR A 105 -2.69 -3.27 9.85
C THR A 105 -3.77 -2.76 8.90
N THR A 106 -3.39 -1.97 7.89
CA THR A 106 -4.34 -1.32 6.99
C THR A 106 -3.95 -1.52 5.53
N MET A 107 -4.94 -1.85 4.72
CA MET A 107 -4.84 -1.89 3.26
C MET A 107 -6.05 -1.19 2.66
N THR A 108 -5.89 -0.63 1.47
CA THR A 108 -6.96 0.15 0.82
C THR A 108 -7.38 -0.53 -0.47
N TYR A 109 -8.62 -1.01 -0.50
CA TYR A 109 -9.26 -1.49 -1.72
C TYR A 109 -10.13 -0.37 -2.28
N ASN A 110 -9.63 0.34 -3.30
CA ASN A 110 -10.44 1.30 -4.02
C ASN A 110 -11.01 0.66 -5.29
N GLN A 111 -12.32 0.40 -5.29
CA GLN A 111 -13.00 -0.02 -6.50
C GLN A 111 -12.94 1.12 -7.54
N SER A 112 -12.62 0.81 -8.80
CA SER A 112 -12.90 1.70 -9.94
C SER A 112 -13.46 0.88 -11.08
N GLY A 113 -14.50 1.41 -11.72
CA GLY A 113 -15.22 0.73 -12.78
C GLY A 113 -15.93 -0.50 -12.22
N PHE A 114 -17.14 -0.30 -11.71
CA PHE A 114 -18.07 -1.41 -11.54
C PHE A 114 -19.23 -1.18 -12.49
N GLU A 115 -19.60 -2.23 -13.19
CA GLU A 115 -20.83 -2.28 -13.96
C GLU A 115 -21.85 -3.03 -13.12
N LEU A 116 -23.05 -2.47 -12.97
CA LEU A 116 -24.14 -3.17 -12.32
C LEU A 116 -24.84 -3.99 -13.39
N GLU A 117 -24.65 -5.31 -13.37
CA GLU A 117 -25.52 -6.20 -14.14
C GLU A 117 -26.91 -6.17 -13.50
N HIS A 118 -27.87 -5.54 -14.17
CA HIS A 118 -29.27 -5.63 -13.81
C HIS A 118 -29.78 -7.03 -14.19
N THR A 119 -30.04 -7.88 -13.19
CA THR A 119 -30.78 -9.14 -13.37
C THR A 119 -32.27 -8.89 -13.30
#